data_AF-A0A6A5FMT3-F1
#
_entry.id   AF-A0A6A5FMT3-F1
#
_cell.length_a   1.000
_cell.length_b   1.000
_cell.length_c   1.000
_cell.angle_alpha   90.00
_cell.angle_beta   90.00
_cell.angle_gamma   90.00
#
_symmetry.space_group_name_H-M   'P 1'
#
loop_
_entity.id
_entity.type
_entity.pdbx_description
1 polymer ?
#
loop_
_entity_poly.entity_id
_entity_poly.type
_entity_poly.pdbx_seq_one_letter_code
_entity_poly.pdbx_strand_id
1 'polypeptide(L)'
;MSASLSEETELIEKHEEILRRRAELLEQMESCREQQKIERRQQLKECEAARLRNATLLQDLQKTEDRLRGRQLPHPNLLALETRYWASVEASIPAWERFLLGKGPHPAHGPGQPPRRAKPKASTAKDQGLPPRPKPRTAR
;
A
#
# COMPACT_ATOMS: atom_id res chain seq x y z
N MET A 1 14.72 42.05 -72.63
CA MET A 1 15.20 40.66 -72.77
C MET A 1 15.96 40.19 -71.53
N SER A 2 16.77 41.02 -70.85
CA SER A 2 17.50 40.59 -69.63
C SER A 2 16.64 40.52 -68.36
N ALA A 3 15.68 41.44 -68.19
CA ALA A 3 14.81 41.48 -67.00
C ALA A 3 13.95 40.22 -66.84
N SER A 4 13.42 39.67 -67.94
CA SER A 4 12.60 38.46 -67.95
C SER A 4 13.37 37.20 -67.55
N LEU A 5 14.68 37.11 -67.87
CA LEU A 5 15.53 36.00 -67.46
C LEU A 5 15.85 36.05 -65.96
N SER A 6 16.03 37.26 -65.41
CA SER A 6 16.28 37.46 -63.98
C SER A 6 15.07 37.04 -63.13
N GLU A 7 13.87 37.42 -63.55
CA GLU A 7 12.62 37.04 -62.87
C GLU A 7 12.40 35.52 -62.90
N GLU A 8 12.74 34.86 -64.00
CA GLU A 8 12.63 33.40 -64.15
C GLU A 8 13.62 32.67 -63.24
N THR A 9 14.86 33.16 -63.12
CA THR A 9 15.84 32.59 -62.17
C THR A 9 15.39 32.73 -60.72
N GLU A 10 14.86 33.89 -60.32
CA GLU A 10 14.33 34.09 -58.96
C GLU A 10 13.13 33.18 -58.67
N LEU A 11 12.28 32.92 -59.66
CA LEU A 11 11.14 32.03 -59.51
C LEU A 11 11.59 30.57 -59.30
N ILE A 12 12.61 30.13 -60.04
CA ILE A 12 13.21 28.79 -59.88
C ILE A 12 13.81 28.65 -58.49
N GLU A 13 14.57 29.64 -58.01
CA GLU A 13 15.16 29.61 -56.66
C GLU A 13 14.09 29.51 -55.57
N LYS A 14 13.01 30.28 -55.67
CA LYS A 14 11.86 30.19 -54.75
C LYS A 14 11.19 28.83 -54.81
N HIS A 15 11.05 28.25 -56.01
CA HIS A 15 10.47 26.92 -56.17
C HIS A 15 11.31 25.85 -55.48
N GLU A 16 12.63 25.86 -55.69
CA GLU A 16 13.56 24.94 -55.04
C GLU A 16 13.53 25.08 -53.51
N GLU A 17 13.41 26.31 -53.01
CA GLU A 17 13.25 26.54 -51.58
C GLU A 17 11.93 25.96 -51.03
N ILE A 18 10.82 26.12 -51.74
CA ILE A 18 9.53 25.52 -51.38
C ILE A 18 9.63 23.98 -51.35
N LEU A 19 10.28 23.39 -52.36
CA LEU A 19 10.48 21.95 -52.43
C LEU A 19 11.32 21.44 -51.25
N ARG A 20 12.41 22.15 -50.91
CA ARG A 20 13.27 21.81 -49.77
C ARG A 20 12.49 21.83 -48.45
N ARG A 21 11.77 22.92 -48.18
CA ARG A 21 10.95 23.06 -46.95
C ARG A 21 9.87 21.98 -46.87
N ARG A 22 9.25 21.63 -48.02
CA ARG A 22 8.25 20.56 -48.07
C ARG A 22 8.86 19.19 -47.77
N ALA A 23 10.06 18.91 -48.30
CA ALA A 23 10.76 17.65 -48.03
C ALA A 23 11.10 17.52 -46.54
N GLU A 24 11.66 18.58 -45.93
CA GLU A 24 11.95 18.62 -44.50
C GLU A 24 10.70 18.39 -43.63
N LEU A 25 9.58 19.05 -43.96
CA LEU A 25 8.33 18.88 -43.22
C LEU A 25 7.79 17.45 -43.33
N LEU A 26 7.87 16.84 -44.52
CA LEU A 26 7.42 15.46 -44.73
C LEU A 26 8.26 14.47 -43.92
N GLU A 27 9.58 14.65 -43.89
CA GLU A 27 10.49 13.83 -43.07
C GLU A 27 10.14 13.96 -41.57
N GLN A 28 9.91 15.18 -41.08
CA GLN A 28 9.49 15.40 -39.70
C GLN A 28 8.16 14.73 -39.38
N MET A 29 7.17 14.85 -40.26
CA MET A 29 5.86 14.21 -40.09
C MET A 29 5.96 12.68 -40.06
N GLU A 30 6.81 12.08 -40.91
CA GLU A 30 7.05 10.65 -40.94
C GLU A 30 7.73 10.17 -39.64
N SER A 31 8.74 10.90 -39.18
CA SER A 31 9.42 10.63 -37.91
C SER A 31 8.45 10.68 -36.72
N CYS A 32 7.64 11.74 -36.61
CA CYS A 32 6.62 11.84 -35.57
C CYS A 32 5.60 10.70 -35.63
N ARG A 33 5.19 10.30 -36.83
CA ARG A 33 4.24 9.20 -37.02
C ARG A 33 4.82 7.86 -36.53
N GLU A 34 6.06 7.56 -36.87
CA GLU A 34 6.70 6.32 -36.44
C GLU A 34 6.97 6.31 -34.93
N GLN A 35 7.37 7.43 -34.35
CA GLN A 35 7.49 7.57 -32.90
C GLN A 35 6.17 7.26 -32.18
N GLN A 36 5.06 7.88 -32.62
CA GLN A 36 3.73 7.60 -32.03
C GLN A 36 3.31 6.14 -32.15
N LYS A 37 3.68 5.47 -33.25
CA LYS A 37 3.37 4.06 -33.46
C LYS A 37 4.17 3.16 -32.51
N ILE A 38 5.43 3.49 -32.24
CA ILE A 38 6.25 2.78 -31.24
C ILE A 38 5.64 2.97 -29.85
N GLU A 39 5.30 4.20 -29.46
CA GLU A 39 4.68 4.50 -28.17
C GLU A 39 3.36 3.76 -27.98
N ARG A 40 2.47 3.77 -28.98
CA ARG A 40 1.21 3.02 -28.92
C ARG A 40 1.43 1.52 -28.74
N ARG A 41 2.41 0.94 -29.44
CA ARG A 41 2.77 -0.48 -29.28
C ARG A 41 3.29 -0.78 -27.88
N GLN A 42 4.09 0.12 -27.31
CA GLN A 42 4.60 -0.02 -25.95
C GLN A 42 3.46 0.09 -24.93
N GLN A 43 2.60 1.09 -25.04
CA GLN A 43 1.43 1.26 -24.18
C GLN A 43 0.51 0.05 -24.23
N LEU A 44 0.25 -0.52 -25.41
CA LEU A 44 -0.56 -1.74 -25.53
C LEU A 44 0.05 -2.91 -24.75
N LYS A 45 1.36 -3.13 -24.86
CA LYS A 45 2.06 -4.17 -24.10
C LYS A 45 1.97 -3.94 -22.59
N GLU A 46 2.15 -2.69 -22.16
CA GLU A 46 2.05 -2.32 -20.74
C GLU A 46 0.62 -2.51 -20.20
N CYS A 47 -0.39 -2.10 -20.98
CA CYS A 47 -1.80 -2.32 -20.68
C CYS A 47 -2.14 -3.81 -20.59
N GLU A 48 -1.67 -4.63 -21.52
CA GLU A 48 -1.87 -6.09 -21.48
C GLU A 48 -1.21 -6.73 -20.27
N ALA A 49 0.04 -6.35 -19.96
CA ALA A 49 0.75 -6.82 -18.78
C ALA A 49 0.04 -6.39 -17.48
N ALA A 50 -0.45 -5.15 -17.41
CA ALA A 50 -1.27 -4.68 -16.29
C ALA A 50 -2.58 -5.47 -16.17
N ARG A 51 -3.27 -5.72 -17.29
CA ARG A 51 -4.51 -6.51 -17.33
C ARG A 51 -4.29 -7.92 -16.79
N LEU A 52 -3.22 -8.59 -17.21
CA LEU A 52 -2.88 -9.94 -16.74
C LEU A 52 -2.58 -9.96 -15.24
N ARG A 53 -1.74 -9.04 -14.76
CA ARG A 53 -1.43 -8.90 -13.32
C ARG A 53 -2.70 -8.65 -12.50
N ASN A 54 -3.55 -7.73 -12.95
CA ASN A 54 -4.80 -7.40 -12.26
C ASN A 54 -5.76 -8.61 -12.23
N ALA A 55 -5.85 -9.37 -13.32
CA ALA A 55 -6.66 -10.59 -13.35
C ALA A 55 -6.19 -11.63 -12.33
N THR A 56 -4.87 -11.84 -12.22
CA THR A 56 -4.30 -12.73 -11.19
C THR A 56 -4.58 -12.24 -9.78
N LEU A 57 -4.37 -10.95 -9.51
CA LEU A 57 -4.66 -10.35 -8.20
C LEU A 57 -6.14 -10.50 -7.81
N LEU A 58 -7.06 -10.23 -8.74
CA LEU A 58 -8.49 -10.40 -8.50
C LEU A 58 -8.84 -11.85 -8.20
N GLN A 59 -8.24 -12.81 -8.91
CA GLN A 59 -8.45 -14.22 -8.65
C GLN A 59 -7.96 -14.62 -7.24
N ASP A 60 -6.80 -14.14 -6.82
CA ASP A 60 -6.25 -14.45 -5.50
C ASP A 60 -7.02 -13.77 -4.37
N LEU A 61 -7.52 -12.55 -4.59
CA LEU A 61 -8.46 -11.89 -3.69
C LEU A 61 -9.74 -12.70 -3.55
N GLN A 62 -10.33 -13.17 -4.66
CA GLN A 62 -11.53 -14.00 -4.62
C GLN A 62 -11.30 -15.29 -3.82
N LYS A 63 -10.19 -16.01 -4.07
CA LYS A 63 -9.83 -17.20 -3.28
C LYS A 63 -9.71 -16.90 -1.79
N THR A 64 -9.13 -15.74 -1.46
CA THR A 64 -8.96 -15.32 -0.06
C THR A 64 -10.31 -14.99 0.57
N GLU A 65 -11.17 -14.29 -0.15
CA GLU A 65 -12.53 -13.99 0.26
C GLU A 65 -13.34 -15.27 0.49
N ASP A 66 -13.32 -16.21 -0.44
CA ASP A 66 -14.04 -17.48 -0.33
C ASP A 66 -13.56 -18.28 0.91
N ARG A 67 -12.25 -18.28 1.17
CA ARG A 67 -11.68 -18.88 2.38
C ARG A 67 -12.15 -18.19 3.66
N LEU A 68 -12.36 -16.88 3.62
CA LEU A 68 -12.86 -16.11 4.77
C LEU A 68 -14.38 -16.32 4.96
N ARG A 69 -15.16 -16.30 3.88
CA ARG A 69 -16.61 -16.57 3.90
C ARG A 69 -16.91 -17.98 4.42
N GLY A 70 -16.09 -18.96 4.08
CA GLY A 70 -16.22 -20.34 4.56
C GLY A 70 -15.76 -20.56 6.02
N ARG A 71 -15.10 -19.59 6.66
CA ARG A 71 -14.75 -19.70 8.08
C ARG A 71 -15.98 -19.38 8.94
N GLN A 72 -16.28 -20.27 9.88
CA GLN A 72 -17.23 -19.94 10.94
C GLN A 72 -16.71 -18.74 11.71
N LEU A 73 -17.50 -17.67 11.76
CA LEU A 73 -17.21 -16.54 12.64
C LEU A 73 -17.25 -17.02 14.09
N PRO A 74 -16.37 -16.50 14.97
CA PRO A 74 -16.46 -16.78 16.38
C PRO A 74 -17.85 -16.39 16.90
N HIS A 75 -18.34 -17.14 17.90
CA HIS A 75 -19.63 -16.86 18.52
C HIS A 75 -19.72 -15.38 18.94
N PRO A 76 -20.84 -14.68 18.75
CA PRO A 76 -20.95 -13.22 18.97
C PRO A 76 -20.44 -12.74 20.33
N ASN A 77 -20.57 -13.55 21.38
CA ASN A 77 -20.03 -13.22 22.70
C ASN A 77 -18.50 -13.14 22.73
N LEU A 78 -17.82 -14.00 21.97
CA LEU A 78 -16.36 -13.98 21.86
C LEU A 78 -15.89 -12.74 21.09
N LEU A 79 -16.60 -12.37 20.02
CA LEU A 79 -16.35 -11.12 19.29
C LEU A 79 -16.55 -9.90 20.19
N ALA A 80 -17.66 -9.83 20.93
CA ALA A 80 -17.92 -8.74 21.87
C ALA A 80 -16.86 -8.66 22.98
N LEU A 81 -16.37 -9.80 23.46
CA LEU A 81 -15.29 -9.86 24.43
C LEU A 81 -13.97 -9.35 23.82
N GLU A 82 -13.62 -9.80 22.61
CA GLU A 82 -12.43 -9.37 21.89
C GLU A 82 -12.44 -7.86 21.63
N THR A 83 -13.55 -7.31 21.13
CA THR A 83 -13.70 -5.86 20.92
C THR A 83 -13.52 -5.09 22.22
N ARG A 84 -14.14 -5.54 23.31
CA ARG A 84 -13.99 -4.89 24.62
C ARG A 84 -12.57 -5.01 25.17
N TYR A 85 -11.91 -6.15 24.94
CA TYR A 85 -10.53 -6.37 25.33
C TYR A 85 -9.60 -5.41 24.61
N TRP A 86 -9.68 -5.30 23.28
CA TRP A 86 -8.85 -4.39 22.50
C TRP A 86 -9.11 -2.92 22.87
N ALA A 87 -10.36 -2.53 23.06
CA ALA A 87 -10.69 -1.19 23.57
C ALA A 87 -10.08 -0.92 24.96
N SER A 88 -10.08 -1.91 25.85
CA SER A 88 -9.43 -1.81 27.16
C SER A 88 -7.91 -1.73 27.05
N VAL A 89 -7.31 -2.45 26.11
CA VAL A 89 -5.86 -2.38 25.83
C VAL A 89 -5.52 -0.98 25.36
N GLU A 90 -6.23 -0.46 24.34
CA GLU A 90 -6.05 0.89 23.80
C GLU A 90 -6.18 1.96 24.89
N ALA A 91 -7.19 1.86 25.75
CA ALA A 91 -7.36 2.76 26.89
C ALA A 91 -6.21 2.69 27.91
N SER A 92 -5.53 1.56 28.01
CA SER A 92 -4.42 1.34 28.94
C SER A 92 -3.06 1.75 28.37
N ILE A 93 -2.92 1.87 27.04
CA ILE A 93 -1.65 2.21 26.37
C ILE A 93 -1.01 3.48 26.97
N PRO A 94 -1.72 4.60 27.19
CA PRO A 94 -1.09 5.82 27.71
C PRO A 94 -0.50 5.64 29.12
N ALA A 95 -1.13 4.84 29.98
CA ALA A 95 -0.61 4.56 31.31
C ALA A 95 0.66 3.70 31.25
N TRP A 96 0.65 2.68 30.39
CA TRP A 96 1.82 1.85 30.13
C TRP A 96 2.97 2.63 29.50
N GLU A 97 2.69 3.50 28.53
CA GLU A 97 3.69 4.35 27.89
C GLU A 97 4.39 5.25 28.91
N ARG A 98 3.64 5.92 29.79
CA ARG A 98 4.23 6.76 30.85
C ARG A 98 5.12 5.98 31.80
N PHE A 99 4.69 4.77 32.19
CA PHE A 99 5.49 3.89 33.05
C PHE A 99 6.77 3.41 32.36
N LEU A 100 6.67 2.92 31.11
CA LEU A 100 7.81 2.42 30.34
C LEU A 100 8.84 3.52 30.05
N LEU A 101 8.41 4.77 29.94
CA LEU A 101 9.28 5.94 29.83
C LEU A 101 9.86 6.41 31.17
N GLY A 102 9.57 5.73 32.29
CA GLY A 102 10.03 6.10 33.63
C GLY A 102 9.35 7.33 34.24
N LYS A 103 8.24 7.80 33.63
CA LYS A 103 7.54 9.05 33.97
C LYS A 103 6.29 8.84 34.81
N GLY A 104 6.07 7.64 35.33
CA GLY A 104 4.87 7.31 36.10
C GLY A 104 4.96 5.98 36.86
N PRO A 105 4.03 5.75 37.80
CA PRO A 105 3.93 4.49 38.53
C PRO A 105 3.46 3.35 37.63
N HIS A 106 3.72 2.11 38.05
CA HIS A 106 3.29 0.92 37.30
C HIS A 106 1.74 0.92 37.16
N PRO A 107 1.17 0.69 35.96
CA PRO A 107 -0.29 0.80 35.72
C PRO A 107 -1.16 -0.14 36.56
N ALA A 108 -0.61 -1.26 37.04
CA ALA A 108 -1.28 -2.17 37.97
C ALA A 108 -1.39 -1.64 39.42
N HIS A 109 -0.68 -0.56 39.76
CA HIS A 109 -0.77 0.13 41.05
C HIS A 109 -1.55 1.44 40.87
N GLY A 110 -2.88 1.33 40.74
CA GLY A 110 -3.78 2.50 40.82
C GLY A 110 -3.76 3.16 42.21
N PRO A 111 -4.24 4.41 42.34
CA PRO A 111 -4.24 5.12 43.62
C PRO A 111 -5.26 4.51 44.59
N GLY A 112 -4.77 4.06 45.74
CA GLY A 112 -5.55 3.90 46.98
C GLY A 112 -6.60 2.79 47.00
N GLN A 113 -6.18 1.54 47.31
CA GLN A 113 -7.07 0.67 48.08
C GLN A 113 -7.18 1.24 49.51
N PRO A 114 -8.38 1.48 50.07
CA PRO A 114 -8.51 1.75 51.49
C PRO A 114 -8.08 0.51 52.29
N PRO A 115 -7.56 0.68 53.52
CA PRO A 115 -6.95 -0.40 54.28
C PRO A 115 -7.98 -1.50 54.56
N ARG A 116 -7.75 -2.68 53.97
CA ARG A 116 -8.49 -3.90 54.27
C ARG A 116 -8.29 -4.23 55.75
N ARG A 117 -9.37 -4.14 56.53
CA ARG A 117 -9.45 -4.69 57.90
C ARG A 117 -9.00 -6.15 57.91
N ALA A 118 -8.32 -6.51 59.00
CA ALA A 118 -7.61 -7.76 59.19
C ALA A 118 -8.43 -9.04 58.92
N LYS A 119 -7.75 -10.03 58.34
CA LYS A 119 -8.21 -11.39 58.01
C LYS A 119 -8.68 -12.19 59.23
N PRO A 120 -9.42 -13.30 58.96
CA PRO A 120 -8.91 -14.61 59.36
C PRO A 120 -8.57 -15.50 58.13
N LYS A 121 -7.60 -16.40 58.34
CA LYS A 121 -7.02 -17.41 57.43
C LYS A 121 -8.08 -18.49 57.08
N ALA A 122 -8.00 -19.35 56.06
CA ALA A 122 -7.00 -19.75 55.07
C ALA A 122 -7.74 -20.29 53.82
N SER A 123 -7.20 -20.08 52.62
CA SER A 123 -7.51 -20.90 51.45
C SER A 123 -6.32 -20.85 50.50
N THR A 124 -5.67 -22.01 50.34
CA THR A 124 -4.58 -22.27 49.41
C THR A 124 -5.16 -22.32 47.99
N ALA A 125 -5.39 -21.16 47.38
CA ALA A 125 -5.66 -21.05 45.95
C ALA A 125 -4.43 -20.42 45.30
N LYS A 126 -3.54 -21.27 44.77
CA LYS A 126 -2.42 -20.84 43.93
C LYS A 126 -2.98 -20.27 42.64
N ASP A 127 -3.02 -18.95 42.63
CA ASP A 127 -2.83 -18.05 41.50
C ASP A 127 -2.11 -18.73 40.30
N GLN A 128 -2.84 -18.98 39.22
CA GLN A 128 -2.28 -19.24 37.88
C GLN A 128 -3.15 -18.55 36.82
N GLY A 129 -3.14 -17.21 36.87
CA GLY A 129 -3.59 -16.36 35.76
C GLY A 129 -2.44 -15.96 34.82
N LEU A 130 -1.27 -16.62 34.89
CA LEU A 130 -0.14 -16.34 34.02
C LEU A 130 -0.23 -17.24 32.77
N PRO A 131 -0.13 -16.69 31.55
CA PRO A 131 0.00 -17.51 30.36
C PRO A 131 1.27 -18.39 30.46
N PRO A 132 1.23 -19.64 30.00
CA PRO A 132 2.35 -20.56 30.13
C PRO A 132 3.59 -19.99 29.41
N ARG A 133 4.71 -19.86 30.14
CA ARG A 133 5.98 -19.43 29.56
C ARG A 133 6.47 -20.49 28.56
N PRO A 134 6.98 -20.10 27.37
CA PRO A 134 7.63 -21.03 26.47
C PRO A 134 8.89 -21.63 27.12
N LYS A 135 9.08 -22.95 26.97
CA LYS A 135 10.24 -23.66 27.50
C LYS A 135 11.51 -23.23 26.75
N PRO A 136 12.67 -23.09 27.42
CA PRO A 136 13.93 -22.83 26.74
C PRO A 136 14.28 -24.01 25.82
N ARG A 137 14.52 -23.69 24.55
CA ARG A 137 14.94 -24.65 23.52
C ARG A 137 16.35 -25.14 23.87
N THR A 138 16.48 -26.39 24.31
CA THR A 138 17.78 -27.05 24.38
C THR A 138 18.32 -27.18 22.95
N ALA A 139 19.44 -26.52 22.68
CA ALA A 139 20.19 -26.72 21.45
C ALA A 139 20.77 -28.15 21.45
N ARG A 140 20.55 -28.86 20.35
CA ARG A 140 21.40 -29.95 19.87
C ARG A 140 21.83 -29.58 18.46
#